data_AF-A0A518B455-F1
#
_entry.id   AF-A0A518B455-F1
#
_cell.length_a   1.000
_cell.length_b   1.000
_cell.length_c   1.000
_cell.angle_alpha   90.00
_cell.angle_beta   90.00
_cell.angle_gamma   90.00
#
_symmetry.space_group_name_H-M   'P 1'
#
loop_
_entity.id
_entity.type
_entity.pdbx_description
1 polymer ?
#
loop_
_entity_poly.entity_id
_entity_poly.type
_entity_poly.pdbx_seq_one_letter_code
_entity_poly.pdbx_strand_id
1 'polypeptide(L)'
;MTKRMIDYWVIPPENDAEFVACMEEVLETYERPYDADHPVICMDEQPVQLIKETRQPIEAAKDHPKRVDYEYERNGTASIFMFSEPLSGFRQATARSQRTKVDWAQEVAQLLDTRYADCQQVTLVLDNLNTHTKGAFYELFEPAVARAYVKRITFVYTPKHGSWLNVAECELSAMTRQCLTGRRVGELDELRDEIGAWSDQTNQKQRGVDCQLQIDEARTKLARLYPKN
;
A
#
# COMPACT_ATOMS: atom_id res chain seq x y z
N MET A 1 -16.13 25.42 -7.91
CA MET A 1 -14.96 24.86 -7.20
C MET A 1 -13.71 25.53 -7.73
N THR A 2 -13.01 26.30 -6.91
CA THR A 2 -11.72 26.88 -7.26
C THR A 2 -10.73 25.73 -7.41
N LYS A 3 -10.34 25.44 -8.66
CA LYS A 3 -9.20 24.59 -8.99
C LYS A 3 -7.96 25.29 -8.39
N ARG A 4 -7.62 25.00 -7.15
CA ARG A 4 -6.36 25.48 -6.58
C ARG A 4 -5.27 24.78 -7.38
N MET A 5 -4.57 25.54 -8.22
CA MET A 5 -3.31 25.13 -8.85
C MET A 5 -2.23 25.07 -7.77
N ILE A 6 -2.34 24.09 -6.89
CA ILE A 6 -1.33 23.82 -5.89
C ILE A 6 -0.93 22.39 -6.11
N ASP A 7 0.27 22.23 -6.63
CA ASP A 7 0.90 20.93 -6.72
C ASP A 7 1.72 20.71 -5.45
N TYR A 8 1.55 19.54 -4.85
CA TYR A 8 2.27 19.12 -3.66
C TYR A 8 3.23 18.00 -4.07
N TRP A 9 4.51 18.17 -3.77
CA TRP A 9 5.52 17.15 -3.99
C TRP A 9 6.51 17.16 -2.82
N VAL A 10 6.94 15.97 -2.42
CA VAL A 10 8.07 15.81 -1.53
C VAL A 10 9.30 15.63 -2.42
N ILE A 11 10.19 16.63 -2.40
CA ILE A 11 11.44 16.58 -3.15
C ILE A 11 12.53 16.13 -2.16
N PRO A 12 13.22 15.00 -2.41
CA PRO A 12 14.36 14.62 -1.59
C PRO A 12 15.47 15.68 -1.66
N PRO A 13 16.30 15.83 -0.61
CA PRO A 13 17.42 16.76 -0.64
C PRO A 13 18.33 16.53 -1.84
N GLU A 14 18.92 17.60 -2.38
CA GLU A 14 19.97 17.45 -3.40
C GLU A 14 21.21 16.77 -2.78
N ASN A 15 21.94 15.98 -3.58
CA ASN A 15 23.13 15.23 -3.16
C ASN A 15 22.89 14.27 -1.97
N ASP A 16 21.73 13.64 -1.90
CA ASP A 16 21.39 12.66 -0.86
C ASP A 16 21.85 11.26 -1.25
N ALA A 17 23.04 10.88 -0.78
CA ALA A 17 23.64 9.57 -1.06
C ALA A 17 22.79 8.39 -0.56
N GLU A 18 22.14 8.55 0.59
CA GLU A 18 21.30 7.50 1.19
C GLU A 18 20.02 7.31 0.36
N PHE A 19 19.42 8.42 -0.06
CA PHE A 19 18.27 8.39 -0.98
C PHE A 19 18.61 7.60 -2.26
N VAL A 20 19.74 7.93 -2.89
CA VAL A 20 20.15 7.30 -4.14
C VAL A 20 20.42 5.81 -3.95
N ALA A 21 21.10 5.42 -2.88
CA ALA A 21 21.38 4.01 -2.59
C ALA A 21 20.08 3.18 -2.46
N CYS A 22 19.13 3.64 -1.64
CA CYS A 22 17.84 2.95 -1.50
C CYS A 22 16.99 3.00 -2.77
N MET A 23 17.03 4.12 -3.52
CA MET A 23 16.32 4.23 -4.80
C MET A 23 16.83 3.18 -5.79
N GLU A 24 18.14 3.07 -5.99
CA GLU A 24 18.70 2.10 -6.93
C GLU A 24 18.38 0.66 -6.50
N GLU A 25 18.37 0.35 -5.20
CA GLU A 25 17.97 -0.98 -4.69
C GLU A 25 16.51 -1.33 -5.02
N VAL A 26 15.58 -0.36 -4.88
CA VAL A 26 14.17 -0.54 -5.26
C VAL A 26 14.03 -0.73 -6.76
N LEU A 27 14.70 0.11 -7.57
CA LEU A 27 14.65 0.03 -9.02
C LEU A 27 15.23 -1.30 -9.53
N GLU A 28 16.37 -1.74 -8.98
CA GLU A 28 16.96 -3.05 -9.29
C GLU A 28 15.99 -4.18 -8.95
N THR A 29 15.28 -4.06 -7.83
CA THR A 29 14.26 -5.04 -7.42
C THR A 29 13.10 -5.10 -8.42
N TYR A 30 12.64 -3.96 -8.95
CA TYR A 30 11.57 -3.90 -9.94
C TYR A 30 11.98 -4.32 -11.35
N GLU A 31 13.27 -4.24 -11.69
CA GLU A 31 13.79 -4.71 -12.99
C GLU A 31 13.92 -6.24 -13.06
N ARG A 32 13.81 -6.95 -11.93
CA ARG A 32 13.89 -8.42 -11.91
C ARG A 32 12.74 -9.04 -12.72
N PRO A 33 13.02 -10.10 -13.50
CA PRO A 33 11.95 -10.85 -14.16
C PRO A 33 11.04 -11.49 -13.10
N TYR A 34 9.80 -11.79 -13.51
CA TYR A 34 8.87 -12.50 -12.65
C TYR A 34 9.41 -13.88 -12.28
N ASP A 35 9.44 -14.18 -10.98
CA ASP A 35 9.78 -15.49 -10.41
C ASP A 35 8.74 -15.83 -9.33
N ALA A 36 8.00 -16.91 -9.53
CA ALA A 36 6.96 -17.37 -8.60
C ALA A 36 7.54 -17.94 -7.30
N ASP A 37 8.79 -18.40 -7.29
CA ASP A 37 9.48 -18.85 -6.07
C ASP A 37 10.04 -17.68 -5.25
N HIS A 38 10.26 -16.52 -5.91
CA HIS A 38 10.83 -15.30 -5.34
C HIS A 38 10.01 -14.03 -5.67
N PRO A 39 8.71 -13.98 -5.35
CA PRO A 39 7.85 -12.89 -5.79
C PRO A 39 8.25 -11.56 -5.12
N VAL A 40 8.06 -10.46 -5.87
CA VAL A 40 8.24 -9.08 -5.39
C VAL A 40 6.89 -8.51 -5.02
N ILE A 41 6.75 -8.15 -3.75
CA ILE A 41 5.53 -7.60 -3.16
C ILE A 41 5.83 -6.20 -2.65
N CYS A 42 4.99 -5.23 -3.02
CA CYS A 42 4.99 -3.90 -2.45
C CYS A 42 3.91 -3.79 -1.38
N MET A 43 4.19 -3.09 -0.28
CA MET A 43 3.23 -2.84 0.77
C MET A 43 3.24 -1.39 1.24
N ASP A 44 2.05 -0.86 1.51
CA ASP A 44 1.84 0.42 2.19
C ASP A 44 0.52 0.43 2.96
N GLU A 45 0.30 1.41 3.84
CA GLU A 45 -0.97 1.60 4.55
C GLU A 45 -1.53 3.02 4.52
N GLN A 46 -2.86 3.11 4.55
CA GLN A 46 -3.57 4.38 4.56
C GLN A 46 -4.55 4.46 5.74
N PRO A 47 -4.50 5.52 6.58
CA PRO A 47 -5.55 5.77 7.55
C PRO A 47 -6.84 6.23 6.85
N VAL A 48 -7.99 5.80 7.37
CA VAL A 48 -9.31 6.20 6.85
C VAL A 48 -10.24 6.57 8.01
N GLN A 49 -11.08 7.58 7.81
CA GLN A 49 -12.12 7.94 8.76
C GLN A 49 -13.37 7.10 8.50
N LEU A 50 -13.95 6.55 9.56
CA LEU A 50 -15.23 5.87 9.49
C LEU A 50 -16.34 6.91 9.72
N ILE A 51 -17.23 7.04 8.74
CA ILE A 51 -18.28 8.06 8.70
C ILE A 51 -19.62 7.37 8.51
N LYS A 52 -20.48 7.48 9.52
CA LYS A 52 -21.79 6.85 9.54
C LYS A 52 -22.88 7.86 9.15
N GLU A 53 -23.82 7.40 8.34
CA GLU A 53 -25.04 8.15 8.02
C GLU A 53 -25.94 8.21 9.26
N THR A 54 -26.37 9.42 9.65
CA THR A 54 -27.33 9.57 10.76
C THR A 54 -28.77 9.31 10.32
N ARG A 55 -29.05 9.42 9.01
CA ARG A 55 -30.36 9.20 8.40
C ARG A 55 -30.20 8.34 7.17
N GLN A 56 -31.16 7.44 6.94
CA GLN A 56 -31.17 6.60 5.75
C GLN A 56 -31.27 7.47 4.49
N PRO A 57 -30.33 7.35 3.53
CA PRO A 57 -30.43 8.05 2.26
C PRO A 57 -31.71 7.70 1.52
N ILE A 58 -32.28 8.70 0.84
CA ILE A 58 -33.41 8.50 -0.07
C ILE A 58 -32.83 8.24 -1.45
N GLU A 59 -33.08 7.04 -1.99
CA GLU A 59 -32.57 6.64 -3.31
C GLU A 59 -33.10 7.53 -4.44
N ALA A 60 -32.35 7.57 -5.55
CA ALA A 60 -32.76 8.34 -6.71
C ALA A 60 -34.03 7.77 -7.33
N ALA A 61 -34.90 8.65 -7.82
CA ALA A 61 -36.06 8.31 -8.63
C ALA A 61 -36.00 9.05 -9.97
N LYS A 62 -36.94 8.76 -10.86
CA LYS A 62 -36.98 9.37 -12.21
C LYS A 62 -37.06 10.91 -12.17
N ASP A 63 -37.67 11.45 -11.12
CA ASP A 63 -37.99 12.86 -10.93
C ASP A 63 -37.06 13.57 -9.93
N HIS A 64 -36.21 12.84 -9.19
CA HIS A 64 -35.28 13.45 -8.26
C HIS A 64 -33.98 12.66 -8.06
N PRO A 65 -32.84 13.35 -7.81
CA PRO A 65 -31.60 12.69 -7.48
C PRO A 65 -31.65 12.01 -6.11
N LYS A 66 -30.66 11.16 -5.84
CA LYS A 66 -30.40 10.60 -4.51
C LYS A 66 -30.19 11.75 -3.52
N ARG A 67 -30.82 11.64 -2.35
CA ARG A 67 -30.70 12.63 -1.26
C ARG A 67 -30.04 11.98 -0.07
N VAL A 68 -28.91 12.57 0.33
CA VAL A 68 -28.14 12.17 1.52
C VAL A 68 -28.20 13.33 2.48
N ASP A 69 -28.40 13.04 3.77
CA ASP A 69 -28.41 14.10 4.78
C ASP A 69 -27.01 14.68 4.97
N TYR A 70 -26.95 15.98 5.25
CA TYR A 70 -25.67 16.63 5.49
C TYR A 70 -25.05 16.17 6.82
N GLU A 71 -25.88 15.88 7.84
CA GLU A 71 -25.43 15.37 9.13
C GLU A 71 -24.81 13.98 8.99
N TYR A 72 -23.70 13.76 9.69
CA TYR A 72 -23.01 12.49 9.77
C TYR A 72 -22.42 12.30 11.16
N GLU A 73 -22.18 11.05 11.53
CA GLU A 73 -21.50 10.67 12.76
C GLU A 73 -20.09 10.19 12.45
N ARG A 74 -19.10 10.64 13.23
CA ARG A 74 -17.72 10.15 13.12
C ARG A 74 -17.56 8.92 14.00
N ASN A 75 -17.38 7.76 13.39
CA ASN A 75 -17.25 6.48 14.08
C ASN A 75 -15.79 6.03 14.23
N GLY A 76 -14.90 7.00 14.52
CA GLY A 76 -13.47 6.76 14.67
C GLY A 76 -12.70 6.62 13.34
N THR A 77 -11.60 5.88 13.40
CA THR A 77 -10.67 5.68 12.28
C THR A 77 -10.28 4.22 12.16
N ALA A 78 -9.92 3.82 10.95
CA ALA A 78 -9.33 2.53 10.64
C ALA A 78 -8.02 2.73 9.85
N SER A 79 -7.30 1.64 9.63
CA SER A 79 -6.11 1.59 8.77
C SER A 79 -6.28 0.49 7.73
N ILE A 80 -6.11 0.86 6.47
CA ILE A 80 -6.13 -0.06 5.33
C ILE A 80 -4.70 -0.47 5.02
N PHE A 81 -4.44 -1.76 4.91
CA PHE A 81 -3.17 -2.31 4.44
C PHE A 81 -3.34 -2.73 2.98
N MET A 82 -2.37 -2.37 2.14
CA MET A 82 -2.36 -2.73 0.72
C MET A 82 -1.13 -3.54 0.42
N PHE A 83 -1.33 -4.73 -0.14
CA PHE A 83 -0.28 -5.55 -0.73
C PHE A 83 -0.50 -5.62 -2.23
N SER A 84 0.57 -5.45 -3.01
CA SER A 84 0.54 -5.58 -4.46
C SER A 84 1.73 -6.38 -4.94
N GLU A 85 1.52 -7.31 -5.86
CA GLU A 85 2.58 -8.02 -6.59
C GLU A 85 2.54 -7.51 -8.05
N PRO A 86 3.36 -6.49 -8.40
CA PRO A 86 3.16 -5.72 -9.63
C PRO A 86 3.18 -6.57 -10.90
N LEU A 87 4.09 -7.55 -10.97
CA LEU A 87 4.33 -8.39 -12.14
C LEU A 87 3.28 -9.50 -12.34
N SER A 88 2.62 -9.95 -11.27
CA SER A 88 1.51 -10.91 -11.37
C SER A 88 0.16 -10.21 -11.49
N GLY A 89 0.11 -8.91 -11.21
CA GLY A 89 -1.15 -8.16 -11.11
C GLY A 89 -2.02 -8.58 -9.93
N PHE A 90 -1.43 -9.06 -8.83
CA PHE A 90 -2.18 -9.35 -7.62
C PHE A 90 -2.24 -8.15 -6.67
N ARG A 91 -3.39 -7.96 -6.02
CA ARG A 91 -3.64 -6.99 -4.95
C ARG A 91 -4.42 -7.61 -3.82
N GLN A 92 -4.15 -7.15 -2.61
CA GLN A 92 -4.97 -7.43 -1.45
C GLN A 92 -5.05 -6.20 -0.56
N ALA A 93 -6.28 -5.73 -0.36
CA ALA A 93 -6.59 -4.70 0.63
C ALA A 93 -7.27 -5.33 1.85
N THR A 94 -6.76 -5.04 3.04
CA THR A 94 -7.36 -5.44 4.32
C THR A 94 -7.52 -4.21 5.21
N ALA A 95 -8.40 -4.28 6.22
CA ALA A 95 -8.60 -3.17 7.14
C ALA A 95 -8.62 -3.64 8.60
N ARG A 96 -8.00 -2.81 9.45
CA ARG A 96 -7.94 -2.99 10.90
C ARG A 96 -8.32 -1.69 11.61
N SER A 97 -8.71 -1.81 12.87
CA SER A 97 -9.00 -0.65 13.73
C SER A 97 -7.73 0.15 14.05
N GLN A 98 -6.55 -0.49 14.02
CA GLN A 98 -5.26 0.11 14.34
C GLN A 98 -4.18 -0.38 13.38
N ARG A 99 -3.05 0.35 13.35
CA ARG A 99 -1.82 -0.01 12.64
C ARG A 99 -0.66 -0.09 13.64
N THR A 100 -0.63 -1.16 14.42
CA THR A 100 0.49 -1.44 15.32
C THR A 100 1.57 -2.30 14.63
N LYS A 101 2.73 -2.47 15.27
CA LYS A 101 3.74 -3.45 14.86
C LYS A 101 3.15 -4.86 14.74
N VAL A 102 2.34 -5.24 15.72
CA VAL A 102 1.70 -6.56 15.78
C VAL A 102 0.71 -6.73 14.62
N ASP A 103 -0.10 -5.72 14.34
CA ASP A 103 -1.02 -5.74 13.20
C ASP A 103 -0.28 -5.93 11.88
N TRP A 104 0.80 -5.16 11.67
CA TRP A 104 1.64 -5.27 10.50
C TRP A 104 2.25 -6.68 10.35
N ALA A 105 2.87 -7.20 11.41
CA ALA A 105 3.47 -8.54 11.37
C ALA A 105 2.43 -9.64 11.11
N GLN A 106 1.21 -9.46 11.62
CA GLN A 106 0.10 -10.38 11.39
C GLN A 106 -0.36 -10.37 9.92
N GLU A 107 -0.49 -9.19 9.30
CA GLU A 107 -0.85 -9.07 7.88
C GLU A 107 0.20 -9.73 6.97
N VAL A 108 1.49 -9.46 7.23
CA VAL A 108 2.58 -10.07 6.45
C VAL A 108 2.63 -11.59 6.67
N ALA A 109 2.47 -12.07 7.91
CA ALA A 109 2.44 -13.50 8.20
C ALA A 109 1.26 -14.20 7.50
N GLN A 110 0.07 -13.61 7.54
CA GLN A 110 -1.10 -14.14 6.85
C GLN A 110 -0.85 -14.29 5.34
N LEU A 111 -0.18 -13.31 4.72
CA LEU A 111 0.19 -13.37 3.31
C LEU A 111 1.16 -14.54 3.02
N LEU A 112 2.16 -14.73 3.89
CA LEU A 112 3.15 -15.82 3.81
C LEU A 112 2.58 -17.22 4.09
N ASP A 113 1.52 -17.31 4.89
CA ASP A 113 0.85 -18.57 5.23
C ASP A 113 -0.24 -18.97 4.24
N THR A 114 -0.66 -18.03 3.36
CA THR A 114 -1.74 -18.24 2.40
C THR A 114 -1.22 -18.21 0.97
N ARG A 115 -1.32 -17.07 0.30
CA ARG A 115 -0.94 -16.93 -1.12
C ARG A 115 0.49 -17.36 -1.39
N TYR A 116 1.39 -17.06 -0.46
CA TYR A 116 2.82 -17.31 -0.59
C TYR A 116 3.27 -18.47 0.29
N ALA A 117 2.40 -19.43 0.60
CA ALA A 117 2.76 -20.60 1.40
C ALA A 117 3.88 -21.42 0.74
N ASP A 118 3.82 -21.59 -0.58
CA ASP A 118 4.69 -22.50 -1.33
C ASP A 118 5.96 -21.85 -1.90
N CYS A 119 6.07 -20.51 -1.90
CA CYS A 119 7.27 -19.85 -2.41
C CYS A 119 8.41 -19.86 -1.39
N GLN A 120 9.64 -19.90 -1.91
CA GLN A 120 10.84 -20.05 -1.09
C GLN A 120 11.10 -18.80 -0.26
N GLN A 121 10.97 -17.62 -0.88
CA GLN A 121 11.21 -16.34 -0.23
C GLN A 121 10.42 -15.23 -0.91
N VAL A 122 9.99 -14.23 -0.18
CA VAL A 122 9.32 -13.03 -0.70
C VAL A 122 10.27 -11.85 -0.60
N THR A 123 10.35 -11.04 -1.66
CA THR A 123 10.92 -9.69 -1.53
C THR A 123 9.80 -8.72 -1.18
N LEU A 124 9.88 -8.09 -0.01
CA LEU A 124 8.91 -7.11 0.48
C LEU A 124 9.48 -5.71 0.35
N VAL A 125 8.93 -4.92 -0.56
CA VAL A 125 9.20 -3.50 -0.76
C VAL A 125 8.24 -2.67 0.08
N LEU A 126 8.75 -1.80 0.95
CA LEU A 126 7.95 -1.05 1.91
C LEU A 126 8.64 0.24 2.37
N ASP A 127 7.90 1.12 3.05
CA ASP A 127 8.47 2.34 3.62
C ASP A 127 9.26 2.08 4.93
N ASN A 128 9.85 3.13 5.48
CA ASN A 128 10.66 3.07 6.70
C ASN A 128 9.86 3.33 7.99
N LEU A 129 8.56 3.04 8.03
CA LEU A 129 7.77 3.22 9.23
C LEU A 129 8.34 2.39 10.39
N ASN A 130 8.28 2.93 11.62
CA ASN A 130 8.83 2.27 12.80
C ASN A 130 8.15 0.93 13.16
N THR A 131 7.03 0.61 12.51
CA THR A 131 6.33 -0.67 12.59
C THR A 131 7.00 -1.75 11.73
N HIS A 132 7.67 -1.36 10.64
CA HIS A 132 8.21 -2.22 9.60
C HIS A 132 9.56 -2.80 9.99
N THR A 133 9.54 -3.67 10.99
CA THR A 133 10.77 -4.20 11.57
C THR A 133 10.67 -5.71 11.76
N LYS A 134 11.80 -6.40 11.61
CA LYS A 134 11.92 -7.82 11.98
C LYS A 134 11.47 -8.08 13.42
N GLY A 135 11.69 -7.12 14.32
CA GLY A 135 11.27 -7.18 15.72
C GLY A 135 9.77 -7.32 15.92
N ALA A 136 8.95 -6.79 15.02
CA ALA A 136 7.49 -6.92 15.11
C ALA A 136 7.03 -8.39 15.06
N PHE A 137 7.73 -9.25 14.30
CA PHE A 137 7.46 -10.70 14.31
C PHE A 137 7.81 -11.35 15.65
N TYR A 138 8.87 -10.89 16.32
CA TYR A 138 9.27 -11.40 17.65
C TYR A 138 8.41 -10.84 18.79
N GLU A 139 7.76 -9.70 18.57
CA GLU A 139 6.75 -9.18 19.50
C GLU A 139 5.44 -9.99 19.41
N LEU A 140 5.12 -10.56 18.24
CA LEU A 140 3.88 -11.32 18.00
C LEU A 140 4.02 -12.84 18.17
N PHE A 141 5.11 -13.44 17.66
CA PHE A 141 5.26 -14.89 17.57
C PHE A 141 6.40 -15.41 18.45
N GLU A 142 6.31 -16.67 18.84
CA GLU A 142 7.41 -17.39 19.49
C GLU A 142 8.71 -17.29 18.66
N PRO A 143 9.90 -17.18 19.27
CA PRO A 143 11.14 -16.87 18.55
C PRO A 143 11.47 -17.78 17.36
N ALA A 144 11.12 -19.07 17.45
CA ALA A 144 11.32 -20.03 16.38
C ALA A 144 10.41 -19.74 15.16
N VAL A 145 9.15 -19.40 15.41
CA VAL A 145 8.15 -19.05 14.39
C VAL A 145 8.50 -17.69 13.77
N ALA A 146 8.80 -16.68 14.60
CA ALA A 146 9.24 -15.37 14.14
C ALA A 146 10.48 -15.48 13.23
N ARG A 147 11.47 -16.31 13.62
CA ARG A 147 12.67 -16.53 12.80
C ARG A 147 12.35 -17.22 11.48
N ALA A 148 11.39 -18.14 11.46
CA ALA A 148 10.95 -18.81 10.23
C ALA A 148 10.35 -17.79 9.24
N TYR A 149 9.45 -16.90 9.68
CA TYR A 149 8.92 -15.83 8.83
C TYR A 149 10.02 -14.90 8.33
N VAL A 150 10.86 -14.36 9.22
CA VAL A 150 11.89 -13.39 8.85
C VAL A 150 12.91 -13.96 7.86
N LYS A 151 13.17 -15.27 7.87
CA LYS A 151 14.03 -15.92 6.87
C LYS A 151 13.40 -15.96 5.47
N ARG A 152 12.07 -16.00 5.39
CA ARG A 152 11.31 -16.01 4.14
C ARG A 152 11.07 -14.60 3.59
N ILE A 153 11.62 -13.55 4.20
CA ILE A 153 11.43 -12.17 3.74
C ILE A 153 12.78 -11.50 3.47
N THR A 154 12.95 -11.00 2.25
CA THR A 154 13.96 -10.02 1.88
C THR A 154 13.33 -8.64 1.94
N PHE A 155 13.77 -7.79 2.87
CA PHE A 155 13.23 -6.44 3.04
C PHE A 155 13.99 -5.47 2.13
N VAL A 156 13.25 -4.70 1.33
CA VAL A 156 13.78 -3.62 0.50
C VAL A 156 13.05 -2.34 0.87
N TYR A 157 13.76 -1.35 1.40
CA TYR A 157 13.12 -0.13 1.90
C TYR A 157 13.15 0.97 0.85
N THR A 158 11.99 1.60 0.61
CA THR A 158 11.94 2.80 -0.23
C THR A 158 12.69 3.93 0.46
N PRO A 159 13.39 4.81 -0.28
CA PRO A 159 14.08 5.94 0.35
C PRO A 159 13.09 6.86 1.07
N LYS A 160 13.55 7.50 2.14
CA LYS A 160 12.78 8.59 2.77
C LYS A 160 12.49 9.65 1.72
N HIS A 161 11.28 10.22 1.73
CA HIS A 161 10.82 11.15 0.69
C HIS A 161 10.66 10.55 -0.72
N GLY A 162 10.74 9.22 -0.86
CA GLY A 162 10.59 8.51 -2.12
C GLY A 162 9.36 7.61 -2.18
N SER A 163 8.28 7.97 -1.50
CA SER A 163 7.05 7.16 -1.42
C SER A 163 6.46 6.87 -2.81
N TRP A 164 6.64 7.79 -3.76
CA TRP A 164 6.27 7.63 -5.17
C TRP A 164 6.93 6.44 -5.90
N LEU A 165 7.98 5.83 -5.33
CA LEU A 165 8.58 4.58 -5.82
C LEU A 165 7.82 3.34 -5.32
N ASN A 166 6.99 3.46 -4.29
CA ASN A 166 6.24 2.34 -3.74
C ASN A 166 4.95 2.12 -4.54
N VAL A 167 4.87 1.00 -5.27
CA VAL A 167 3.70 0.65 -6.08
C VAL A 167 2.43 0.50 -5.21
N ALA A 168 2.56 0.10 -3.95
CA ALA A 168 1.42 -0.02 -3.05
C ALA A 168 0.73 1.33 -2.79
N GLU A 169 1.47 2.45 -2.78
CA GLU A 169 0.89 3.79 -2.64
C GLU A 169 0.01 4.16 -3.86
N CYS A 170 0.45 3.77 -5.06
CA CYS A 170 -0.33 3.92 -6.30
C CYS A 170 -1.63 3.12 -6.25
N GLU A 171 -1.58 1.89 -5.72
CA GLU A 171 -2.74 1.01 -5.57
C GLU A 171 -3.70 1.51 -4.47
N LEU A 172 -3.20 2.00 -3.34
CA LEU A 172 -4.00 2.69 -2.32
C LEU A 172 -4.74 3.89 -2.90
N SER A 173 -4.04 4.68 -3.71
CA SER A 173 -4.62 5.81 -4.42
C SER A 173 -5.70 5.38 -5.42
N ALA A 174 -5.49 4.28 -6.15
CA ALA A 174 -6.47 3.72 -7.08
C ALA A 174 -7.71 3.18 -6.34
N MET A 175 -7.52 2.38 -5.30
CA MET A 175 -8.57 1.86 -4.42
C MET A 175 -9.37 3.01 -3.81
N THR A 176 -8.72 4.04 -3.27
CA THR A 176 -9.42 5.19 -2.67
C THR A 176 -10.31 5.90 -3.70
N ARG A 177 -9.82 6.12 -4.92
CA ARG A 177 -10.61 6.74 -6.00
C ARG A 177 -11.77 5.88 -6.48
N GLN A 178 -11.56 4.56 -6.59
CA GLN A 178 -12.52 3.65 -7.19
C GLN A 178 -13.54 3.09 -6.19
N CYS A 179 -13.12 2.86 -4.95
CA CYS A 179 -13.89 2.18 -3.92
C CYS A 179 -14.44 3.13 -2.86
N LEU A 180 -13.72 4.20 -2.47
CA LEU A 180 -14.08 5.01 -1.28
C LEU A 180 -14.53 6.45 -1.59
N THR A 181 -14.10 7.02 -2.72
CA THR A 181 -14.37 8.44 -3.02
C THR A 181 -15.85 8.71 -3.16
N GLY A 182 -16.36 9.66 -2.38
CA GLY A 182 -17.78 10.06 -2.39
C GLY A 182 -18.71 9.13 -1.62
N ARG A 183 -18.17 8.13 -0.91
CA ARG A 183 -18.95 7.20 -0.07
C ARG A 183 -18.69 7.46 1.41
N ARG A 184 -19.69 7.18 2.24
CA ARG A 184 -19.59 7.18 3.70
C ARG A 184 -19.65 5.72 4.14
N VAL A 185 -18.55 5.24 4.71
CA VAL A 185 -18.43 3.88 5.25
C VAL A 185 -18.32 4.02 6.76
N GLY A 186 -19.33 3.54 7.47
CA GLY A 186 -19.51 3.83 8.89
C GLY A 186 -18.88 2.79 9.80
N GLU A 187 -18.78 1.55 9.34
CA GLU A 187 -18.37 0.42 10.16
C GLU A 187 -17.15 -0.28 9.55
N LEU A 188 -16.30 -0.87 10.40
CA LEU A 188 -15.07 -1.53 9.96
C LEU A 188 -15.35 -2.75 9.07
N ASP A 189 -16.39 -3.53 9.38
CA ASP A 189 -16.73 -4.72 8.60
C ASP A 189 -17.27 -4.35 7.21
N GLU A 190 -18.06 -3.27 7.10
CA GLU A 190 -18.45 -2.70 5.80
C GLU A 190 -17.22 -2.28 5.00
N LEU A 191 -16.25 -1.60 5.64
CA LEU A 191 -15.00 -1.23 4.98
C LEU A 191 -14.25 -2.46 4.43
N ARG A 192 -14.17 -3.54 5.22
CA ARG A 192 -13.50 -4.79 4.81
C ARG A 192 -14.18 -5.43 3.60
N ASP A 193 -15.50 -5.51 3.61
CA ASP A 193 -16.26 -6.08 2.51
C ASP A 193 -16.05 -5.28 1.22
N GLU A 194 -16.08 -3.95 1.31
CA GLU A 194 -15.93 -3.05 0.16
C GLU A 194 -14.54 -3.08 -0.47
N ILE A 195 -13.48 -3.02 0.33
CA ILE A 195 -12.11 -3.09 -0.18
C ILE A 195 -11.74 -4.52 -0.60
N GLY A 196 -12.34 -5.54 0.02
CA GLY A 196 -12.20 -6.94 -0.39
C GLY A 196 -12.81 -7.17 -1.77
N ALA A 197 -14.04 -6.71 -1.99
CA ALA A 197 -14.71 -6.78 -3.30
C ALA A 197 -13.94 -6.00 -4.38
N TRP A 198 -13.38 -4.84 -4.03
CA TRP A 198 -12.49 -4.11 -4.94
C TRP A 198 -11.23 -4.91 -5.30
N SER A 199 -10.61 -5.56 -4.32
CA SER A 199 -9.41 -6.39 -4.54
C SER A 199 -9.72 -7.55 -5.50
N ASP A 200 -10.81 -8.27 -5.24
CA ASP A 200 -11.26 -9.39 -6.07
C ASP A 200 -11.54 -8.95 -7.51
N GLN A 201 -12.28 -7.86 -7.69
CA GLN A 201 -12.60 -7.34 -9.02
C GLN A 201 -11.34 -6.89 -9.77
N THR A 202 -10.39 -6.25 -9.09
CA THR A 202 -9.14 -5.78 -9.69
C THR A 202 -8.26 -6.95 -10.10
N ASN A 203 -8.16 -7.97 -9.24
CA ASN A 203 -7.44 -9.20 -9.54
C ASN A 203 -8.06 -9.95 -10.73
N GLN A 204 -9.38 -10.03 -10.85
CA GLN A 204 -10.03 -10.68 -12.01
C GLN A 204 -9.74 -9.97 -13.34
N LYS A 205 -9.53 -8.65 -13.32
CA LYS A 205 -9.21 -7.86 -14.51
C LYS A 205 -7.73 -7.95 -14.92
N GLN A 206 -6.86 -8.46 -14.04
CA GLN A 206 -5.43 -8.67 -14.29
C GLN A 206 -4.72 -7.44 -14.90
N ARG A 207 -5.06 -6.24 -14.43
CA ARG A 207 -4.37 -5.03 -14.90
C ARG A 207 -2.98 -4.98 -14.30
N GLY A 208 -1.92 -5.15 -15.08
CA GLY A 208 -0.55 -4.98 -14.58
C GLY A 208 -0.26 -3.55 -14.11
N VAL A 209 0.76 -3.39 -13.28
CA VAL A 209 1.39 -2.08 -13.03
C VAL A 209 2.57 -1.95 -13.98
N ASP A 210 2.60 -0.90 -14.78
CA ASP A 210 3.74 -0.59 -15.65
C ASP A 210 4.71 0.33 -14.90
N CYS A 211 5.76 -0.26 -14.31
CA CYS A 211 6.84 0.50 -13.67
C CYS A 211 7.82 0.98 -14.75
N GLN A 212 7.71 2.24 -15.15
CA GLN A 212 8.46 2.78 -16.29
C GLN A 212 9.86 3.32 -15.97
N LEU A 213 10.19 3.56 -14.70
CA LEU A 213 11.48 4.15 -14.33
C LEU A 213 12.54 3.07 -14.15
N GLN A 214 13.55 3.07 -15.01
CA GLN A 214 14.74 2.20 -14.91
C GLN A 214 15.90 2.91 -14.22
N ILE A 215 16.90 2.17 -13.74
CA ILE A 215 18.09 2.73 -13.06
C ILE A 215 18.82 3.74 -13.95
N ASP A 216 19.09 3.39 -15.21
CA ASP A 216 19.83 4.27 -16.13
C ASP A 216 19.07 5.56 -16.45
N GLU A 217 17.74 5.46 -16.52
CA GLU A 217 16.89 6.64 -16.64
C GLU A 217 16.91 7.48 -15.36
N ALA A 218 16.88 6.86 -14.18
CA ALA A 218 16.92 7.56 -12.89
C ALA A 218 18.24 8.32 -12.73
N ARG A 219 19.38 7.73 -13.11
CA ARG A 219 20.70 8.39 -13.13
C ARG A 219 20.72 9.64 -13.99
N THR A 220 19.97 9.64 -15.08
CA THR A 220 19.88 10.78 -16.00
C THR A 220 18.86 11.82 -15.53
N LYS A 221 17.62 11.40 -15.24
CA LYS A 221 16.49 12.26 -14.88
C LYS A 221 16.63 12.88 -13.48
N LEU A 222 17.29 12.15 -12.56
CA LEU A 222 17.46 12.54 -11.16
C LEU A 222 18.92 12.84 -10.81
N ALA A 223 19.75 13.19 -11.80
CA ALA A 223 21.18 13.46 -11.63
C ALA A 223 21.51 14.43 -10.47
N ARG A 224 20.63 15.39 -10.16
CA ARG A 224 20.80 16.34 -9.04
C ARG A 224 20.80 15.69 -7.64
N LEU A 225 20.25 14.49 -7.51
CA LEU A 225 20.19 13.75 -6.25
C LEU A 225 21.51 13.01 -5.98
N TYR A 226 22.27 12.70 -7.03
CA TYR A 226 23.55 12.02 -6.91
C TYR A 226 24.60 12.98 -6.32
N PRO A 227 25.38 12.53 -5.32
CA PRO A 227 26.46 13.35 -4.75
C PRO A 227 27.42 13.82 -5.83
N LYS A 228 27.70 15.13 -5.85
CA LYS A 228 28.77 15.71 -6.66
C LYS A 228 30.10 15.48 -5.94
N ASN A 229 30.96 14.65 -6.53
CA ASN A 229 32.36 14.51 -6.11
C ASN A 229 33.17 15.77 -6.43
#